data_AF-A0A7J0DPG6-F1
#
_entry.id   AF-A0A7J0DPG6-F1
#
_cell.length_a   1.000
_cell.length_b   1.000
_cell.length_c   1.000
_cell.angle_alpha   90.00
_cell.angle_beta   90.00
_cell.angle_gamma   90.00
#
_symmetry.space_group_name_H-M   'P 1'
#
loop_
_entity.id
_entity.type
_entity.pdbx_description
1 polymer ?
#
loop_
_entity_poly.entity_id
_entity_poly.type
_entity_poly.pdbx_seq_one_letter_code
_entity_poly.pdbx_strand_id
1 'polypeptide(L)'
;MSVAIIHSFPSSLTATVSLGNPPSKSNKFLTNLHPQVSSRKIKTRVTQISPPWTVSEIAEAVNGRILKWGPPGTISIDTRTLEPGQWFLAITGQNFDAHDFVNPSLYDKGCIGVIGNRVCENWDKGFVQAEGNTLILLEKMADYARRRFHGCLIGLTGSVGKTTTRSMIALALEGLGLVHQSHGNWNNRIGVALSLIGIPRNAKMVVLELGMSENGEILDLARMCRPSVRVLLNVGPSHLENFRSLEDVSMAKGEILREAKPGDVCVLNADDPVVMSLPVPVGVKRVLFGRRMDCDVGWS
;
A
#
# COMPACT_ATOMS: atom_id res chain seq x y z
N MET A 1 -68.51 0.50 -35.72
CA MET A 1 -67.05 0.78 -35.71
C MET A 1 -66.41 -0.36 -34.93
N SER A 2 -66.15 -1.55 -35.49
CA SER A 2 -65.64 -1.93 -36.82
C SER A 2 -64.18 -1.53 -37.02
N VAL A 3 -63.26 -2.36 -37.55
CA VAL A 3 -63.17 -3.82 -37.88
C VAL A 3 -61.63 -4.05 -37.98
N ALA A 4 -60.98 -5.00 -37.29
CA ALA A 4 -60.80 -6.44 -37.57
C ALA A 4 -60.16 -6.80 -38.95
N ILE A 5 -59.63 -8.03 -39.08
CA ILE A 5 -59.12 -8.72 -40.32
C ILE A 5 -57.62 -8.48 -40.69
N ILE A 6 -56.80 -9.44 -41.20
CA ILE A 6 -56.45 -10.85 -40.84
C ILE A 6 -55.51 -11.53 -41.91
N HIS A 7 -54.63 -12.48 -41.49
CA HIS A 7 -53.86 -13.50 -42.28
C HIS A 7 -52.73 -13.01 -43.28
N SER A 8 -51.77 -13.82 -43.78
CA SER A 8 -51.60 -15.30 -43.87
C SER A 8 -50.12 -15.82 -43.80
N PHE A 9 -49.94 -17.13 -43.50
CA PHE A 9 -48.73 -18.00 -43.69
C PHE A 9 -48.88 -18.89 -44.97
N PRO A 10 -48.00 -19.88 -45.35
CA PRO A 10 -46.68 -20.36 -44.85
C PRO A 10 -45.53 -20.13 -45.90
N SER A 11 -44.57 -20.96 -46.35
CA SER A 11 -44.07 -22.38 -46.22
C SER A 11 -42.70 -22.51 -47.01
N SER A 12 -41.83 -23.55 -46.96
CA SER A 12 -41.48 -24.67 -46.04
C SER A 12 -40.22 -25.46 -46.56
N LEU A 13 -39.76 -26.50 -45.83
CA LEU A 13 -38.96 -27.70 -46.24
C LEU A 13 -37.45 -27.65 -46.71
N THR A 14 -36.57 -28.13 -45.82
CA THR A 14 -35.46 -29.15 -45.97
C THR A 14 -34.47 -29.18 -47.16
N ALA A 15 -33.14 -29.26 -46.86
CA ALA A 15 -32.27 -30.46 -47.05
C ALA A 15 -30.74 -30.15 -47.09
N THR A 16 -29.90 -31.11 -46.67
CA THR A 16 -28.42 -31.10 -46.72
C THR A 16 -27.87 -32.10 -47.75
N VAL A 17 -26.60 -31.97 -48.22
CA VAL A 17 -25.67 -33.12 -48.46
C VAL A 17 -24.20 -32.66 -48.72
N SER A 18 -23.26 -33.62 -48.61
CA SER A 18 -21.80 -33.48 -48.51
C SER A 18 -21.00 -33.67 -49.81
N LEU A 19 -19.81 -33.04 -49.87
CA LEU A 19 -18.57 -33.43 -50.58
C LEU A 19 -17.37 -32.94 -49.74
N GLY A 20 -16.14 -33.48 -49.76
CA GLY A 20 -15.57 -34.66 -50.44
C GLY A 20 -14.05 -34.78 -50.11
N ASN A 21 -13.46 -35.99 -50.17
CA ASN A 21 -12.05 -36.25 -49.78
C ASN A 21 -11.12 -36.53 -50.98
N PRO A 22 -9.85 -36.09 -50.93
CA PRO A 22 -8.71 -36.71 -51.62
C PRO A 22 -7.67 -37.33 -50.63
N PRO A 23 -6.66 -38.13 -51.10
CA PRO A 23 -6.07 -39.19 -50.27
C PRO A 23 -4.54 -39.13 -49.96
N SER A 24 -4.13 -40.06 -49.09
CA SER A 24 -2.87 -40.84 -49.06
C SER A 24 -1.49 -40.21 -48.72
N LYS A 25 -1.04 -40.56 -47.50
CA LYS A 25 0.23 -41.26 -47.15
C LYS A 25 1.63 -40.69 -47.51
N SER A 26 2.46 -40.69 -46.46
CA SER A 26 3.93 -40.86 -46.42
C SER A 26 4.80 -39.64 -46.78
N ASN A 27 6.04 -39.49 -46.28
CA ASN A 27 6.83 -40.41 -45.45
C ASN A 27 7.63 -39.68 -44.31
N LYS A 28 8.37 -40.46 -43.51
CA LYS A 28 9.09 -40.07 -42.28
C LYS A 28 10.33 -39.17 -42.51
N PHE A 29 11.04 -38.88 -41.39
CA PHE A 29 12.24 -38.03 -41.18
C PHE A 29 11.87 -36.57 -40.80
N LEU A 30 12.30 -35.98 -39.67
CA LEU A 30 13.36 -36.33 -38.71
C LEU A 30 12.93 -36.29 -37.21
N THR A 31 13.87 -36.75 -36.37
CA THR A 31 13.85 -37.01 -34.93
C THR A 31 13.52 -35.84 -33.98
N ASN A 32 12.99 -36.21 -32.79
CA ASN A 32 12.84 -35.39 -31.58
C ASN A 32 14.07 -34.54 -31.22
N LEU A 33 13.85 -33.30 -30.74
CA LEU A 33 14.62 -32.67 -29.65
C LEU A 33 13.94 -31.38 -29.12
N HIS A 34 12.86 -31.55 -28.34
CA HIS A 34 12.30 -30.45 -27.53
C HIS A 34 12.72 -30.60 -26.06
N PRO A 35 13.53 -29.68 -25.49
CA PRO A 35 13.78 -29.66 -24.06
C PRO A 35 12.49 -29.25 -23.34
N GLN A 36 11.98 -30.12 -22.46
CA GLN A 36 10.88 -29.83 -21.55
C GLN A 36 11.34 -28.83 -20.49
N VAL A 37 11.38 -27.54 -20.84
CA VAL A 37 11.59 -26.44 -19.90
C VAL A 37 10.35 -26.34 -19.00
N SER A 38 10.34 -27.16 -17.95
CA SER A 38 9.30 -27.13 -16.91
C SER A 38 9.21 -25.71 -16.35
N SER A 39 8.10 -25.03 -16.66
CA SER A 39 7.84 -23.66 -16.24
C SER A 39 7.47 -23.62 -14.75
N ARG A 40 8.48 -23.89 -13.91
CA ARG A 40 8.46 -23.62 -12.47
C ARG A 40 8.15 -22.15 -12.27
N LYS A 41 6.87 -21.83 -12.10
CA LYS A 41 6.39 -20.51 -11.72
C LYS A 41 7.06 -20.16 -10.39
N ILE A 42 8.08 -19.30 -10.44
CA ILE A 42 8.73 -18.74 -9.26
C ILE A 42 7.67 -17.85 -8.60
N LYS A 43 6.87 -18.44 -7.72
CA LYS A 43 6.02 -17.71 -6.79
C LYS A 43 6.93 -17.11 -5.73
N THR A 44 7.59 -16.01 -6.04
CA THR A 44 8.11 -15.05 -5.06
C THR A 44 6.94 -14.38 -4.33
N ARG A 45 6.15 -15.19 -3.61
CA ARG A 45 5.32 -14.73 -2.51
C ARG A 45 6.28 -14.31 -1.40
N VAL A 46 6.77 -13.07 -1.48
CA VAL A 46 7.19 -12.34 -0.28
C VAL A 46 5.93 -12.14 0.55
N THR A 47 5.57 -13.15 1.34
CA THR A 47 4.58 -13.03 2.39
C THR A 47 5.12 -11.99 3.37
N GLN A 48 4.61 -10.77 3.30
CA GLN A 48 4.87 -9.74 4.30
C GLN A 48 4.33 -10.23 5.63
N ILE A 49 5.21 -10.77 6.48
CA ILE A 49 4.85 -11.27 7.81
C ILE A 49 4.68 -10.05 8.72
N SER A 50 3.51 -9.41 8.62
CA SER A 50 3.09 -8.36 9.56
C SER A 50 3.27 -8.88 10.99
N PRO A 51 3.78 -8.06 11.92
CA PRO A 51 4.09 -8.51 13.26
C PRO A 51 2.81 -8.93 13.99
N PRO A 52 2.83 -10.03 14.78
CA PRO A 52 1.83 -10.20 15.81
C PRO A 52 2.00 -9.07 16.83
N TRP A 53 0.90 -8.44 17.20
CA TRP A 53 0.76 -7.50 18.29
C TRP A 53 0.14 -8.22 19.48
N THR A 54 0.74 -8.10 20.67
CA THR A 54 0.12 -8.58 21.91
C THR A 54 -0.95 -7.61 22.39
N VAL A 55 -1.95 -8.10 23.13
CA VAL A 55 -3.00 -7.23 23.72
C VAL A 55 -2.42 -6.14 24.64
N SER A 56 -1.28 -6.39 25.29
CA SER A 56 -0.54 -5.41 26.08
C SER A 56 0.08 -4.31 25.22
N GLU A 57 0.77 -4.66 24.12
CA GLU A 57 1.31 -3.67 23.18
C GLU A 57 0.21 -2.85 22.51
N ILE A 58 -0.94 -3.45 22.22
CA ILE A 58 -2.11 -2.75 21.68
C ILE A 58 -2.59 -1.70 22.70
N ALA A 59 -2.81 -2.11 23.95
CA ALA A 59 -3.26 -1.22 25.02
C ALA A 59 -2.26 -0.09 25.34
N GLU A 60 -0.96 -0.40 25.40
CA GLU A 60 0.09 0.59 25.57
C GLU A 60 0.13 1.58 24.40
N ALA A 61 0.11 1.08 23.16
CA ALA A 61 0.16 1.91 21.96
C ALA A 61 -1.01 2.91 21.90
N VAL A 62 -2.25 2.47 22.13
CA VAL A 62 -3.43 3.35 22.07
C VAL A 62 -3.63 4.20 23.34
N ASN A 63 -2.87 3.94 24.41
CA ASN A 63 -3.14 4.39 25.79
C ASN A 63 -4.59 4.05 26.21
N GLY A 64 -4.88 2.75 26.24
CA GLY A 64 -6.21 2.19 26.50
C GLY A 64 -6.21 1.08 27.56
N ARG A 65 -7.40 0.60 27.88
CA ARG A 65 -7.66 -0.44 28.88
C ARG A 65 -7.99 -1.77 28.22
N ILE A 66 -7.30 -2.83 28.64
CA ILE A 66 -7.70 -4.21 28.33
C ILE A 66 -9.00 -4.50 29.10
N LEU A 67 -10.10 -4.76 28.38
CA LEU A 67 -11.36 -5.22 28.96
C LEU A 67 -11.50 -6.74 28.87
N LYS A 68 -11.04 -7.33 27.76
CA LYS A 68 -10.97 -8.78 27.55
C LYS A 68 -9.61 -9.14 26.96
N TRP A 69 -8.98 -10.17 27.52
CA TRP A 69 -7.72 -10.70 26.98
C TRP A 69 -7.94 -11.39 25.64
N GLY A 70 -6.97 -11.29 24.74
CA GLY A 70 -6.96 -11.98 23.45
C GLY A 70 -5.54 -12.38 23.06
N PRO A 71 -5.37 -13.37 22.16
CA PRO A 71 -4.06 -13.83 21.74
C PRO A 71 -3.33 -12.77 20.88
N PRO A 72 -2.00 -12.92 20.66
CA PRO A 72 -1.28 -12.04 19.76
C PRO A 72 -1.70 -12.25 18.30
N GLY A 73 -1.77 -11.18 17.50
CA GLY A 73 -2.09 -11.27 16.07
C GLY A 73 -1.95 -9.96 15.32
N THR A 74 -2.23 -9.95 14.02
CA THR A 74 -2.01 -8.76 13.17
C THR A 74 -3.23 -7.84 13.17
N ILE A 75 -3.10 -6.59 12.70
CA ILE A 75 -4.18 -5.58 12.76
C ILE A 75 -4.88 -5.45 11.40
N SER A 76 -6.21 -5.37 11.40
CA SER A 76 -7.03 -4.93 10.26
C SER A 76 -7.96 -3.78 10.66
N ILE A 77 -8.32 -2.93 9.70
CA ILE A 77 -9.37 -1.88 9.85
C ILE A 77 -10.59 -2.14 8.97
N ASP A 78 -10.64 -3.27 8.26
CA ASP A 78 -11.72 -3.61 7.32
C ASP A 78 -12.21 -5.04 7.56
N THR A 79 -13.49 -5.20 7.89
CA THR A 79 -14.12 -6.51 8.13
C THR A 79 -14.30 -7.33 6.85
N ARG A 80 -14.18 -6.71 5.67
CA ARG A 80 -14.31 -7.37 4.34
C ARG A 80 -13.03 -8.11 3.95
N THR A 81 -11.88 -7.65 4.44
CA THR A 81 -10.55 -8.24 4.21
C THR A 81 -9.90 -8.70 5.53
N LEU A 82 -10.72 -9.05 6.52
CA LEU A 82 -10.27 -9.57 7.80
C LEU A 82 -9.96 -11.06 7.65
N GLU A 83 -8.72 -11.43 7.97
CA GLU A 83 -8.19 -12.80 7.95
C GLU A 83 -8.19 -13.43 9.36
N PRO A 84 -8.15 -14.77 9.48
CA PRO A 84 -8.04 -15.44 10.77
C PRO A 84 -6.79 -15.02 11.56
N GLY A 85 -6.96 -14.78 12.86
CA GLY A 85 -5.86 -14.33 13.73
C GLY A 85 -5.61 -12.82 13.67
N GLN A 86 -6.59 -12.02 13.22
CA GLN A 86 -6.50 -10.56 13.24
C GLN A 86 -7.31 -9.91 14.36
N TRP A 87 -6.76 -8.81 14.90
CA TRP A 87 -7.48 -7.81 15.69
C TRP A 87 -8.12 -6.78 14.75
N PHE A 88 -9.37 -6.42 15.01
CA PHE A 88 -10.10 -5.41 14.26
C PHE A 88 -10.08 -4.05 14.98
N LEU A 89 -9.48 -3.04 14.36
CA LEU A 89 -9.52 -1.65 14.83
C LEU A 89 -10.70 -0.93 14.18
N ALA A 90 -11.71 -0.59 15.00
CA ALA A 90 -12.96 0.01 14.55
C ALA A 90 -12.81 1.51 14.24
N ILE A 91 -12.38 1.84 13.01
CA ILE A 91 -12.26 3.23 12.53
C ILE A 91 -13.63 3.86 12.29
N THR A 92 -13.85 5.04 12.88
CA THR A 92 -15.04 5.88 12.68
C THR A 92 -14.68 7.00 11.70
N GLY A 93 -15.45 7.12 10.61
CA GLY A 93 -15.34 8.18 9.61
C GLY A 93 -16.49 9.17 9.70
N GLN A 94 -16.55 10.13 8.77
CA GLN A 94 -17.61 11.17 8.75
C GLN A 94 -19.02 10.60 8.56
N ASN A 95 -19.16 9.54 7.75
CA ASN A 95 -20.45 8.99 7.30
C ASN A 95 -20.65 7.51 7.72
N PHE A 96 -19.82 6.99 8.62
CA PHE A 96 -19.74 5.54 8.92
C PHE A 96 -19.01 5.27 10.23
N ASP A 97 -19.49 4.31 11.02
CA ASP A 97 -18.80 3.83 12.23
C ASP A 97 -18.55 2.31 12.19
N ALA A 98 -17.28 1.90 12.19
CA ALA A 98 -16.89 0.50 12.12
C ALA A 98 -17.32 -0.35 13.33
N HIS A 99 -17.67 0.27 14.46
CA HIS A 99 -18.26 -0.42 15.61
C HIS A 99 -19.58 -1.12 15.26
N ASP A 100 -20.33 -0.63 14.24
CA ASP A 100 -21.59 -1.21 13.78
C ASP A 100 -21.40 -2.57 13.08
N PHE A 101 -20.17 -2.87 12.61
CA PHE A 101 -19.81 -4.16 12.04
C PHE A 101 -19.21 -5.14 13.06
N VAL A 102 -19.06 -4.75 14.33
CA VAL A 102 -18.58 -5.63 15.40
C VAL A 102 -19.74 -6.46 15.93
N ASN A 103 -19.86 -7.69 15.42
CA ASN A 103 -20.87 -8.66 15.83
C ASN A 103 -20.30 -10.10 15.72
N PRO A 104 -21.00 -11.14 16.22
CA PRO A 104 -20.51 -12.51 16.25
C PRO A 104 -20.05 -13.11 14.90
N SER A 105 -20.50 -12.62 13.74
CA SER A 105 -20.03 -13.14 12.44
C SER A 105 -18.55 -12.87 12.15
N LEU A 106 -17.90 -11.99 12.92
CA LEU A 106 -16.44 -11.84 12.85
C LEU A 106 -15.69 -13.03 13.49
N TYR A 107 -16.35 -13.83 14.34
CA TYR A 107 -15.76 -15.06 14.88
C TYR A 107 -15.54 -16.09 13.77
N ASP A 108 -16.46 -16.19 12.81
CA ASP A 108 -16.38 -17.12 11.66
C ASP A 108 -15.23 -16.74 10.70
N LYS A 109 -14.86 -15.45 10.66
CA LYS A 109 -13.66 -14.94 9.99
C LYS A 109 -12.37 -15.11 10.81
N GLY A 110 -12.46 -15.67 12.02
CA GLY A 110 -11.33 -15.84 12.93
C GLY A 110 -10.80 -14.54 13.55
N CYS A 111 -11.64 -13.51 13.70
CA CYS A 111 -11.28 -12.31 14.45
C CYS A 111 -11.04 -12.64 15.93
N ILE A 112 -9.87 -12.27 16.45
CA ILE A 112 -9.41 -12.61 17.80
C ILE A 112 -9.59 -11.49 18.84
N GLY A 113 -9.92 -10.28 18.39
CA GLY A 113 -10.23 -9.17 19.29
C GLY A 113 -10.54 -7.86 18.57
N VAL A 114 -11.04 -6.88 19.32
CA VAL A 114 -11.42 -5.55 18.82
C VAL A 114 -10.66 -4.46 19.57
N ILE A 115 -10.35 -3.39 18.85
CA ILE A 115 -9.76 -2.15 19.35
C ILE A 115 -10.74 -1.02 18.99
N GLY A 116 -11.22 -0.25 19.96
CA GLY A 116 -12.26 0.75 19.72
C GLY A 116 -12.53 1.66 20.91
N ASN A 117 -13.44 2.61 20.73
CA ASN A 117 -13.88 3.52 21.80
C ASN A 117 -15.22 3.07 22.42
N ARG A 118 -16.10 2.43 21.64
CA ARG A 118 -17.38 1.87 22.08
C ARG A 118 -17.28 0.36 22.26
N VAL A 119 -17.66 -0.15 23.44
CA VAL A 119 -17.83 -1.60 23.65
C VAL A 119 -19.09 -2.05 22.90
N CYS A 120 -18.95 -3.01 22.00
CA CYS A 120 -20.08 -3.54 21.23
C CYS A 120 -20.74 -4.71 21.96
N GLU A 121 -22.07 -4.74 21.92
CA GLU A 121 -22.86 -5.81 22.52
C GLU A 121 -22.55 -7.18 21.88
N ASN A 122 -22.70 -8.25 22.65
CA ASN A 122 -22.45 -9.63 22.23
C ASN A 122 -21.01 -9.95 21.78
N TRP A 123 -20.03 -9.06 22.02
CA TRP A 123 -18.62 -9.33 21.77
C TRP A 123 -17.93 -10.10 22.92
N ASP A 124 -17.31 -11.24 22.61
CA ASP A 124 -16.66 -12.13 23.59
C ASP A 124 -15.32 -12.73 23.10
N LYS A 125 -14.53 -11.90 22.40
CA LYS A 125 -13.09 -12.14 22.20
C LYS A 125 -12.29 -11.02 22.87
N GLY A 126 -11.01 -10.88 22.53
CA GLY A 126 -10.18 -9.80 23.06
C GLY A 126 -10.82 -8.42 22.83
N PHE A 127 -10.62 -7.49 23.76
CA PHE A 127 -11.13 -6.13 23.63
C PHE A 127 -10.22 -5.14 24.35
N VAL A 128 -9.72 -4.16 23.61
CA VAL A 128 -9.01 -2.99 24.15
C VAL A 128 -9.85 -1.75 23.89
N GLN A 129 -10.29 -1.09 24.96
CA GLN A 129 -11.01 0.17 24.88
C GLN A 129 -10.04 1.35 25.01
N ALA A 130 -10.16 2.35 24.14
CA ALA A 130 -9.45 3.62 24.31
C ALA A 130 -10.34 4.79 23.88
N GLU A 131 -10.29 5.88 24.64
CA GLU A 131 -11.16 7.04 24.44
C GLU A 131 -10.71 7.93 23.26
N GLY A 132 -11.66 8.72 22.75
CA GLY A 132 -11.43 9.67 21.65
C GLY A 132 -11.69 9.08 20.26
N ASN A 133 -11.14 9.75 19.25
CA ASN A 133 -11.33 9.40 17.83
C ASN A 133 -10.49 8.15 17.45
N THR A 134 -11.12 7.14 16.87
CA THR A 134 -10.46 5.87 16.51
C THR A 134 -9.44 5.98 15.37
N LEU A 135 -9.51 7.02 14.54
CA LEU A 135 -8.42 7.37 13.60
C LEU A 135 -7.16 7.82 14.35
N ILE A 136 -7.28 8.53 15.48
CA ILE A 136 -6.13 8.89 16.32
C ILE A 136 -5.54 7.64 16.98
N LEU A 137 -6.35 6.61 17.27
CA LEU A 137 -5.84 5.33 17.78
C LEU A 137 -4.99 4.61 16.72
N LEU A 138 -5.37 4.65 15.43
CA LEU A 138 -4.54 4.16 14.32
C LEU A 138 -3.18 4.88 14.28
N GLU A 139 -3.17 6.20 14.41
CA GLU A 139 -1.93 7.00 14.39
C GLU A 139 -1.05 6.75 15.61
N LYS A 140 -1.64 6.58 16.80
CA LYS A 140 -0.94 6.16 18.02
C LYS A 140 -0.26 4.79 17.83
N MET A 141 -0.93 3.82 17.21
CA MET A 141 -0.34 2.52 16.89
C MET A 141 0.79 2.63 15.85
N ALA A 142 0.63 3.51 14.85
CA ALA A 142 1.68 3.78 13.87
C ALA A 142 2.92 4.46 14.48
N ASP A 143 2.74 5.41 15.40
CA ASP A 143 3.83 6.01 16.16
C ASP A 143 4.53 4.99 17.06
N TYR A 144 3.77 4.17 17.81
CA TYR A 144 4.34 3.10 18.63
C TYR A 144 5.20 2.13 17.79
N ALA A 145 4.68 1.68 16.64
CA ALA A 145 5.40 0.83 15.71
C ALA A 145 6.65 1.51 15.14
N ARG A 146 6.56 2.82 14.82
CA ARG A 146 7.69 3.61 14.31
C ARG A 146 8.76 3.82 15.36
N ARG A 147 8.41 4.09 16.63
CA ARG A 147 9.37 4.21 17.75
C ARG A 147 10.15 2.91 17.97
N ARG A 148 9.47 1.76 17.82
CA ARG A 148 10.05 0.41 17.92
C ARG A 148 10.92 0.01 16.72
N PHE A 149 10.95 0.80 15.64
CA PHE A 149 11.74 0.51 14.45
C PHE A 149 13.05 1.33 14.43
N HIS A 150 14.19 0.63 14.50
CA HIS A 150 15.53 1.24 14.51
C HIS A 150 16.32 0.99 13.21
N GLY A 151 15.68 0.45 12.17
CA GLY A 151 16.27 0.31 10.85
C GLY A 151 16.17 1.57 10.00
N CYS A 152 16.63 1.50 8.74
CA CYS A 152 16.52 2.61 7.80
C CYS A 152 15.08 2.73 7.27
N LEU A 153 14.50 3.93 7.32
CA LEU A 153 13.21 4.21 6.68
C LEU A 153 13.41 5.18 5.52
N ILE A 154 13.04 4.73 4.33
CA ILE A 154 13.06 5.48 3.08
C ILE A 154 11.64 5.96 2.79
N GLY A 155 11.42 7.27 2.85
CA GLY A 155 10.18 7.92 2.38
C GLY A 155 10.41 8.52 1.00
N LEU A 156 9.51 8.30 0.05
CA LEU A 156 9.64 8.79 -1.32
C LEU A 156 8.37 9.45 -1.87
N THR A 157 8.54 10.51 -2.64
CA THR A 157 7.44 11.21 -3.32
C THR A 157 7.86 11.77 -4.69
N GLY A 158 6.86 12.27 -5.42
CA GLY A 158 6.96 12.81 -6.77
C GLY A 158 5.58 12.90 -7.40
N SER A 159 5.47 13.47 -8.61
CA SER A 159 4.25 13.36 -9.40
C SER A 159 4.13 11.94 -9.97
N VAL A 160 5.14 11.50 -10.73
CA VAL A 160 5.17 10.23 -11.46
C VAL A 160 6.30 9.32 -10.94
N GLY A 161 6.19 8.01 -11.15
CA GLY A 161 7.25 7.03 -10.90
C GLY A 161 7.30 6.42 -9.50
N LYS A 162 6.64 7.04 -8.51
CA LYS A 162 6.62 6.63 -7.08
C LYS A 162 6.58 5.10 -6.87
N THR A 163 5.56 4.42 -7.39
CA THR A 163 5.34 2.99 -7.15
C THR A 163 6.36 2.07 -7.82
N THR A 164 6.87 2.47 -8.99
CA THR A 164 7.99 1.81 -9.68
C THR A 164 9.26 1.95 -8.84
N THR A 165 9.57 3.16 -8.38
CA THR A 165 10.79 3.44 -7.61
C THR A 165 10.75 2.81 -6.22
N ARG A 166 9.61 2.78 -5.51
CA ARG A 166 9.43 2.00 -4.26
C ARG A 166 9.82 0.54 -4.47
N SER A 167 9.30 -0.06 -5.54
CA SER A 167 9.56 -1.48 -5.87
C SER A 167 11.03 -1.72 -6.24
N MET A 168 11.64 -0.83 -7.02
CA MET A 168 13.07 -0.90 -7.37
C MET A 168 13.99 -0.75 -6.16
N ILE A 169 13.73 0.23 -5.28
CA ILE A 169 14.47 0.41 -4.03
C ILE A 169 14.33 -0.83 -3.14
N ALA A 170 13.13 -1.39 -3.02
CA ALA A 170 12.93 -2.60 -2.21
C ALA A 170 13.73 -3.79 -2.77
N LEU A 171 13.61 -4.09 -4.06
CA LEU A 171 14.34 -5.18 -4.73
C LEU A 171 15.87 -5.01 -4.62
N ALA A 172 16.39 -3.79 -4.78
CA ALA A 172 17.81 -3.50 -4.64
C ALA A 172 18.34 -3.68 -3.20
N LEU A 173 17.47 -3.54 -2.20
CA LEU A 173 17.80 -3.66 -0.78
C LEU A 173 17.54 -5.05 -0.17
N GLU A 174 16.82 -5.96 -0.86
CA GLU A 174 16.53 -7.32 -0.37
C GLU A 174 17.80 -8.12 -0.02
N GLY A 175 18.91 -7.90 -0.74
CA GLY A 175 20.21 -8.51 -0.45
C GLY A 175 20.87 -8.04 0.87
N LEU A 176 20.39 -6.95 1.48
CA LEU A 176 20.89 -6.40 2.75
C LEU A 176 20.00 -6.80 3.96
N GLY A 177 18.94 -7.58 3.73
CA GLY A 177 18.03 -8.09 4.76
C GLY A 177 16.56 -7.80 4.46
N LEU A 178 15.68 -8.13 5.40
CA LEU A 178 14.23 -8.00 5.19
C LEU A 178 13.82 -6.54 4.97
N VAL A 179 13.25 -6.27 3.80
CA VAL A 179 12.64 -5.00 3.42
C VAL A 179 11.11 -5.08 3.56
N HIS A 180 10.55 -4.18 4.37
CA HIS A 180 9.12 -3.90 4.36
C HIS A 180 8.82 -2.73 3.40
N GLN A 181 7.66 -2.73 2.76
CA GLN A 181 7.27 -1.68 1.82
C GLN A 181 5.76 -1.48 1.83
N SER A 182 5.29 -0.25 1.61
CA SER A 182 3.86 0.05 1.54
C SER A 182 3.16 -0.78 0.45
N HIS A 183 1.91 -1.17 0.69
CA HIS A 183 1.16 -2.08 -0.18
C HIS A 183 0.24 -1.32 -1.15
N GLY A 184 0.24 -1.68 -2.44
CA GLY A 184 -0.66 -1.09 -3.43
C GLY A 184 -0.57 0.44 -3.47
N ASN A 185 -1.67 1.11 -3.18
CA ASN A 185 -1.79 2.58 -3.11
C ASN A 185 -1.73 3.15 -1.67
N TRP A 186 -1.17 2.42 -0.71
CA TRP A 186 -1.04 2.87 0.69
C TRP A 186 0.01 3.99 0.84
N ASN A 187 -0.35 5.19 0.39
CA ASN A 187 0.49 6.39 0.39
C ASN A 187 -0.16 7.61 1.07
N ASN A 188 -1.42 7.48 1.52
CA ASN A 188 -2.12 8.50 2.31
C ASN A 188 -2.02 8.21 3.83
N ARG A 189 -2.61 9.08 4.65
CA ARG A 189 -2.57 9.03 6.13
C ARG A 189 -2.88 7.64 6.71
N ILE A 190 -3.92 6.98 6.21
CA ILE A 190 -4.34 5.64 6.68
C ILE A 190 -3.36 4.56 6.16
N GLY A 191 -2.99 4.60 4.87
CA GLY A 191 -2.09 3.60 4.28
C GLY A 191 -0.67 3.63 4.85
N VAL A 192 -0.14 4.81 5.13
CA VAL A 192 1.16 4.98 5.79
C VAL A 192 1.09 4.49 7.25
N ALA A 193 0.02 4.81 7.98
CA ALA A 193 -0.18 4.30 9.34
C ALA A 193 -0.25 2.76 9.39
N LEU A 194 -1.03 2.14 8.50
CA LEU A 194 -1.11 0.67 8.38
C LEU A 194 0.24 0.05 7.98
N SER A 195 1.00 0.70 7.09
CA SER A 195 2.35 0.25 6.72
C SER A 195 3.30 0.28 7.93
N LEU A 196 3.26 1.34 8.75
CA LEU A 196 4.05 1.42 9.99
C LEU A 196 3.65 0.34 11.00
N ILE A 197 2.35 0.11 11.21
CA ILE A 197 1.82 -0.96 12.05
C ILE A 197 2.23 -2.37 11.55
N GLY A 198 2.37 -2.50 10.23
CA GLY A 198 2.78 -3.71 9.53
C GLY A 198 4.29 -4.03 9.58
N ILE A 199 5.16 -3.18 10.14
CA ILE A 199 6.63 -3.38 10.13
C ILE A 199 7.02 -4.69 10.87
N PRO A 200 7.54 -5.71 10.16
CA PRO A 200 7.97 -6.97 10.75
C PRO A 200 9.03 -6.78 11.83
N ARG A 201 9.02 -7.62 12.87
CA ARG A 201 9.92 -7.50 14.04
C ARG A 201 11.41 -7.56 13.68
N ASN A 202 11.75 -8.24 12.59
CA ASN A 202 13.09 -8.44 12.04
C ASN A 202 13.41 -7.60 10.78
N ALA A 203 12.54 -6.67 10.39
CA ALA A 203 12.80 -5.79 9.25
C ALA A 203 14.05 -4.93 9.49
N LYS A 204 14.85 -4.75 8.44
CA LYS A 204 16.06 -3.90 8.45
C LYS A 204 15.83 -2.57 7.73
N MET A 205 14.98 -2.58 6.71
CA MET A 205 14.65 -1.43 5.88
C MET A 205 13.14 -1.34 5.66
N VAL A 206 12.63 -0.11 5.53
CA VAL A 206 11.21 0.19 5.25
C VAL A 206 11.15 1.20 4.10
N VAL A 207 10.34 0.94 3.07
CA VAL A 207 10.19 1.83 1.89
C VAL A 207 8.74 2.26 1.71
N LEU A 208 8.43 3.53 1.95
CA LEU A 208 7.07 4.07 1.90
C LEU A 208 6.92 5.13 0.81
N GLU A 209 5.84 5.01 0.03
CA GLU A 209 5.34 6.11 -0.81
C GLU A 209 4.59 7.12 0.05
N LEU A 210 4.90 8.41 -0.10
CA LEU A 210 4.16 9.50 0.54
C LEU A 210 3.41 10.29 -0.54
N GLY A 211 2.08 10.24 -0.49
CA GLY A 211 1.16 10.92 -1.40
C GLY A 211 0.62 12.23 -0.83
N MET A 212 -0.05 13.00 -1.67
CA MET A 212 -0.83 14.19 -1.28
C MET A 212 -1.95 14.41 -2.30
N SER A 213 -3.05 14.93 -1.78
CA SER A 213 -4.12 15.62 -2.47
C SER A 213 -4.10 17.12 -2.11
N GLU A 214 -3.60 17.49 -0.93
CA GLU A 214 -3.60 18.87 -0.40
C GLU A 214 -2.24 19.28 0.20
N ASN A 215 -2.08 20.57 0.51
CA ASN A 215 -0.91 21.09 1.24
C ASN A 215 -0.87 20.56 2.68
N GLY A 216 0.31 20.32 3.23
CA GLY A 216 0.53 19.82 4.60
C GLY A 216 0.54 18.30 4.74
N GLU A 217 -0.07 17.55 3.81
CA GLU A 217 -0.18 16.10 3.92
C GLU A 217 1.18 15.38 3.87
N ILE A 218 2.10 15.78 2.98
CA ILE A 218 3.42 15.14 2.92
C ILE A 218 4.22 15.45 4.18
N LEU A 219 4.07 16.65 4.76
CA LEU A 219 4.71 17.01 6.03
C LEU A 219 4.23 16.11 7.17
N ASP A 220 2.92 15.91 7.32
CA ASP A 220 2.35 15.08 8.38
C ASP A 220 2.62 13.58 8.16
N LEU A 221 2.66 13.11 6.91
CA LEU A 221 3.16 11.77 6.58
C LEU A 221 4.64 11.59 6.94
N ALA A 222 5.49 12.58 6.64
CA ALA A 222 6.92 12.56 6.97
C ALA A 222 7.16 12.62 8.50
N ARG A 223 6.32 13.34 9.25
CA ARG A 223 6.29 13.33 10.73
C ARG A 223 5.90 11.97 11.29
N MET A 224 4.85 11.36 10.74
CA MET A 224 4.40 10.04 11.16
C MET A 224 5.51 9.00 10.95
N CYS A 225 6.07 8.93 9.74
CA CYS A 225 7.04 7.90 9.37
C CYS A 225 8.52 8.21 9.69
N ARG A 226 8.90 9.46 10.00
CA ARG A 226 10.27 9.89 10.37
C ARG A 226 11.35 9.23 9.48
N PRO A 227 11.40 9.56 8.18
CA PRO A 227 12.31 8.93 7.22
C PRO A 227 13.76 9.42 7.41
N SER A 228 14.70 8.48 7.44
CA SER A 228 16.14 8.76 7.44
C SER A 228 16.71 8.96 6.03
N VAL A 229 16.01 8.45 5.02
CA VAL A 229 16.28 8.75 3.60
C VAL A 229 15.01 9.31 2.97
N ARG A 230 15.12 10.46 2.31
CA ARG A 230 14.01 11.20 1.70
C ARG A 230 14.27 11.31 0.21
N VAL A 231 13.40 10.73 -0.62
CA VAL A 231 13.59 10.71 -2.07
C VAL A 231 12.54 11.58 -2.75
N LEU A 232 12.97 12.57 -3.51
CA LEU A 232 12.10 13.44 -4.30
C LEU A 232 12.39 13.25 -5.80
N LEU A 233 11.44 12.61 -6.49
CA LEU A 233 11.65 12.07 -7.84
C LEU A 233 11.43 13.09 -8.96
N ASN A 234 10.42 13.95 -8.82
CA ASN A 234 10.01 14.96 -9.80
C ASN A 234 8.88 15.83 -9.25
N VAL A 235 8.78 17.06 -9.76
CA VAL A 235 7.62 17.95 -9.59
C VAL A 235 7.04 18.30 -10.96
N GLY A 236 5.95 17.64 -11.32
CA GLY A 236 5.16 17.93 -12.52
C GLY A 236 3.68 18.15 -12.19
N PRO A 237 2.87 18.67 -13.14
CA PRO A 237 1.44 18.89 -12.94
C PRO A 237 0.73 17.61 -12.52
N SER A 238 0.24 17.59 -11.28
CA SER A 238 -0.50 16.49 -10.66
C SER A 238 -1.40 17.06 -9.58
N HIS A 239 -2.61 16.53 -9.42
CA HIS A 239 -3.59 17.00 -8.43
C HIS A 239 -4.04 18.47 -8.66
N LEU A 240 -4.09 18.91 -9.92
CA LEU A 240 -4.49 20.27 -10.31
C LEU A 240 -5.99 20.57 -10.04
N GLU A 241 -6.77 19.54 -9.74
CA GLU A 241 -8.11 19.68 -9.16
C GLU A 241 -8.09 20.40 -7.79
N ASN A 242 -6.99 20.31 -7.04
CA ASN A 242 -6.82 20.90 -5.72
C ASN A 242 -5.73 21.99 -5.69
N PHE A 243 -4.66 21.83 -6.49
CA PHE A 243 -3.54 22.77 -6.57
C PHE A 243 -3.69 23.75 -7.73
N ARG A 244 -3.58 25.05 -7.43
CA ARG A 244 -3.85 26.13 -8.39
C ARG A 244 -2.70 26.38 -9.36
N SER A 245 -1.50 25.91 -9.03
CA SER A 245 -0.27 26.12 -9.78
C SER A 245 0.72 24.96 -9.61
N LEU A 246 1.74 24.91 -10.48
CA LEU A 246 2.90 24.03 -10.29
C LEU A 246 3.73 24.43 -9.05
N GLU A 247 3.65 25.69 -8.61
CA GLU A 247 4.33 26.20 -7.42
C GLU A 247 3.70 25.61 -6.14
N ASP A 248 2.37 25.51 -6.06
CA ASP A 248 1.69 24.82 -4.94
C ASP A 248 2.10 23.33 -4.89
N VAL A 249 2.11 22.65 -6.05
CA VAL A 249 2.55 21.25 -6.17
C VAL A 249 4.03 21.10 -5.76
N SER A 250 4.87 22.09 -6.06
CA SER A 250 6.27 22.13 -5.62
C SER A 250 6.40 22.26 -4.11
N MET A 251 5.72 23.25 -3.51
CA MET A 251 5.74 23.48 -2.07
C MET A 251 5.29 22.22 -1.30
N ALA A 252 4.15 21.64 -1.70
CA ALA A 252 3.61 20.43 -1.08
C ALA A 252 4.52 19.21 -1.23
N LYS A 253 5.21 19.01 -2.36
CA LYS A 253 6.18 17.90 -2.50
C LYS A 253 7.50 18.18 -1.78
N GLY A 254 7.92 19.43 -1.69
CA GLY A 254 9.08 19.89 -0.90
C GLY A 254 8.93 19.67 0.60
N GLU A 255 7.71 19.46 1.10
CA GLU A 255 7.46 19.11 2.51
C GLU A 255 8.25 17.91 3.00
N ILE A 256 8.56 16.94 2.13
CA ILE A 256 9.36 15.75 2.48
C ILE A 256 10.76 16.13 2.98
N LEU A 257 11.26 17.30 2.60
CA LEU A 257 12.57 17.85 2.95
C LEU A 257 12.54 18.73 4.21
N ARG A 258 11.39 19.34 4.56
CA ARG A 258 11.28 20.42 5.57
C ARG A 258 11.79 20.03 6.96
N GLU A 259 11.56 18.78 7.37
CA GLU A 259 11.99 18.25 8.66
C GLU A 259 13.12 17.21 8.51
N ALA A 260 13.92 17.31 7.45
CA ALA A 260 15.21 16.62 7.35
C ALA A 260 16.22 17.24 8.32
N LYS A 261 17.05 16.40 8.93
CA LYS A 261 18.02 16.79 9.97
C LYS A 261 19.43 16.29 9.65
N PRO A 262 20.50 16.85 10.24
CA PRO A 262 21.84 16.30 10.10
C PRO A 262 21.88 14.79 10.42
N GLY A 263 22.44 14.01 9.51
CA GLY A 263 22.42 12.54 9.53
C GLY A 263 21.35 11.89 8.63
N ASP A 264 20.28 12.63 8.25
CA ASP A 264 19.37 12.21 7.18
C ASP A 264 20.04 12.39 5.80
N VAL A 265 19.54 11.66 4.79
CA VAL A 265 19.95 11.80 3.38
C VAL A 265 18.76 12.21 2.50
N CYS A 266 18.91 13.30 1.74
CA CYS A 266 17.96 13.73 0.71
C CYS A 266 18.48 13.33 -0.68
N VAL A 267 17.78 12.39 -1.32
CA VAL A 267 18.04 11.93 -2.69
C VAL A 267 17.16 12.73 -3.65
N LEU A 268 17.77 13.47 -4.56
CA LEU A 268 17.12 14.50 -5.38
C LEU A 268 17.41 14.30 -6.86
N ASN A 269 16.40 14.50 -7.71
CA ASN A 269 16.56 14.53 -9.15
C ASN A 269 17.22 15.85 -9.60
N ALA A 270 18.42 15.79 -10.17
CA ALA A 270 19.15 16.95 -10.67
C ALA A 270 18.73 17.40 -12.08
N ASP A 271 18.02 16.55 -12.82
CA ASP A 271 17.44 16.86 -14.14
C ASP A 271 16.13 17.66 -14.01
N ASP A 272 15.55 17.75 -12.80
CA ASP A 272 14.33 18.50 -12.50
C ASP A 272 14.69 19.84 -11.80
N PRO A 273 14.52 21.00 -12.49
CA PRO A 273 14.88 22.31 -11.92
C PRO A 273 14.07 22.71 -10.69
N VAL A 274 12.86 22.16 -10.52
CA VAL A 274 11.95 22.47 -9.41
C VAL A 274 12.35 21.65 -8.19
N VAL A 275 12.74 20.38 -8.37
CA VAL A 275 13.38 19.59 -7.31
C VAL A 275 14.70 20.21 -6.84
N MET A 276 15.46 20.82 -7.74
CA MET A 276 16.75 21.44 -7.41
C MET A 276 16.67 22.84 -6.79
N SER A 277 15.56 23.57 -6.97
CA SER A 277 15.33 24.87 -6.33
C SER A 277 14.76 24.76 -4.91
N LEU A 278 14.19 23.61 -4.53
CA LEU A 278 13.63 23.38 -3.21
C LEU A 278 14.70 23.40 -2.09
N PRO A 279 14.44 24.04 -0.94
CA PRO A 279 15.40 24.17 0.14
C PRO A 279 15.62 22.82 0.85
N VAL A 280 16.89 22.48 1.06
CA VAL A 280 17.33 21.36 1.92
C VAL A 280 17.90 21.93 3.22
N PRO A 281 17.48 21.46 4.41
CA PRO A 281 18.02 21.94 5.68
C PRO A 281 19.54 21.80 5.80
N VAL A 282 20.18 22.77 6.48
CA VAL A 282 21.64 22.83 6.61
C VAL A 282 22.17 21.60 7.36
N GLY A 283 23.24 21.00 6.83
CA GLY A 283 23.89 19.81 7.40
C GLY A 283 23.24 18.47 7.03
N VAL A 284 22.12 18.47 6.28
CA VAL A 284 21.57 17.26 5.66
C VAL A 284 22.42 16.85 4.46
N LYS A 285 22.69 15.54 4.28
CA LYS A 285 23.42 15.08 3.09
C LYS A 285 22.50 15.12 1.87
N ARG A 286 22.91 15.81 0.80
CA ARG A 286 22.31 15.66 -0.54
C ARG A 286 22.97 14.49 -1.28
N VAL A 287 22.19 13.80 -2.11
CA VAL A 287 22.67 12.86 -3.13
C VAL A 287 21.87 13.14 -4.41
N LEU A 288 22.56 13.44 -5.50
CA LEU A 288 21.97 13.85 -6.76
C LEU A 288 21.94 12.69 -7.76
N PHE A 289 20.79 12.45 -8.40
CA PHE A 289 20.66 11.51 -9.51
C PHE A 289 20.14 12.21 -10.76
N GLY A 290 20.52 11.71 -11.93
CA GLY A 290 20.09 12.30 -13.21
C GLY A 290 20.99 11.87 -14.39
N ARG A 291 21.05 12.72 -15.42
CA ARG A 291 21.86 12.56 -16.63
C ARG A 291 22.98 13.60 -16.76
N ARG A 292 23.02 14.56 -15.84
CA ARG A 292 24.06 15.60 -15.79
C ARG A 292 25.37 15.04 -15.22
N MET A 293 26.50 15.65 -15.60
CA MET A 293 27.83 15.28 -15.10
C MET A 293 28.10 15.69 -13.64
N ASP A 294 27.22 16.48 -13.02
CA ASP A 294 27.30 16.90 -11.61
C ASP A 294 26.42 16.05 -10.66
N CYS A 295 25.93 14.90 -11.13
CA CYS A 295 25.20 13.92 -10.31
C CYS A 295 26.14 12.96 -9.56
N ASP A 296 25.84 12.66 -8.29
CA ASP A 296 26.46 11.53 -7.56
C ASP A 296 26.15 10.17 -8.22
N VAL A 297 24.98 10.05 -8.84
CA VAL A 297 24.51 8.86 -9.57
C VAL A 297 24.03 9.28 -10.96
N GLY A 298 24.97 9.30 -11.92
CA GLY A 298 24.72 9.64 -13.32
C GLY A 298 24.74 8.42 -14.26
N TRP A 299 24.19 8.61 -15.47
CA TRP A 299 24.43 7.74 -16.62
C TRP A 299 25.13 8.56 -17.71
N SER A 300 26.28 8.05 -18.18
CA SER A 300 27.09 8.62 -19.28
C SER A 300 26.78 7.94 -20.61
#